data_AF-A0A2N1TAE5-F1
#
_entry.id   AF-A0A2N1TAE5-F1
#
_cell.length_a   1.000
_cell.length_b   1.000
_cell.length_c   1.000
_cell.angle_alpha   90.00
_cell.angle_beta   90.00
_cell.angle_gamma   90.00
#
_symmetry.space_group_name_H-M   'P 1'
#
loop_
_entity.id
_entity.type
_entity.pdbx_description
1 polymer ?
#
loop_
_entity_poly.entity_id
_entity_poly.type
_entity_poly.pdbx_seq_one_letter_code
_entity_poly.pdbx_strand_id
1 'polypeptide(L)'
;MFDWLKILQIVLKILFWGAIPLAVIYYRYKKTITTGFAVGIIISTFLLGLMSVATVKQDPIKVFMDRINSRNYEESKKAYKIIIQYGPEYLEKIDESQILDLVFFEKLKKDIQDEYFDISSRYVDQFTVAGDSDCKDLITQQKYLHNLKHAVTLLNYSRSIGKAHEDLEKKLQSKIQDGEKSMAEMEERCD
;
A
#
# COMPACT_ATOMS: atom_id res chain seq x y z
N MET A 1 32.35 -15.97 14.78
CA MET A 1 32.07 -15.26 13.51
C MET A 1 31.91 -13.80 13.86
N PHE A 2 32.86 -12.97 13.43
CA PHE A 2 33.18 -11.68 14.04
C PHE A 2 32.04 -10.65 14.03
N ASP A 3 31.94 -9.91 15.15
CA ASP A 3 31.09 -8.75 15.48
C ASP A 3 31.30 -7.50 14.56
N TRP A 4 31.68 -7.70 13.29
CA TRP A 4 31.95 -6.63 12.33
C TRP A 4 30.76 -5.68 12.15
N LEU A 5 29.54 -6.21 12.18
CA LEU A 5 28.31 -5.42 12.07
C LEU A 5 28.10 -4.46 13.24
N LYS A 6 28.42 -4.86 14.48
CA LYS A 6 28.28 -3.99 15.66
C LYS A 6 29.35 -2.92 15.69
N ILE A 7 30.59 -3.28 15.35
CA ILE A 7 31.69 -2.32 15.26
C ILE A 7 31.39 -1.28 14.17
N LEU A 8 30.89 -1.73 13.00
CA LEU A 8 30.48 -0.84 11.91
C LEU A 8 29.37 0.12 12.34
N GLN A 9 28.35 -0.35 13.07
CA GLN A 9 27.28 0.50 13.59
C GLN A 9 27.77 1.56 14.58
N ILE A 10 28.71 1.20 15.46
CA ILE A 10 29.32 2.13 16.42
C ILE A 10 30.14 3.19 15.67
N VAL A 11 30.97 2.78 14.71
CA VAL A 11 31.79 3.69 13.90
C VAL A 11 30.91 4.65 13.08
N LEU A 12 29.84 4.16 12.47
CA LEU A 12 28.86 4.99 11.75
C LEU A 12 28.18 6.01 12.67
N LYS A 13 27.78 5.60 13.88
CA LYS A 13 27.19 6.52 14.86
C LYS A 13 28.16 7.63 15.25
N ILE A 14 29.42 7.30 15.51
CA ILE A 14 30.45 8.29 15.88
C ILE A 14 30.73 9.26 14.72
N LEU A 15 30.79 8.76 13.48
CA LEU A 15 30.99 9.60 12.29
C LEU A 15 29.81 10.55 12.07
N PHE A 16 28.58 10.04 12.08
CA PHE A 16 27.39 10.85 11.78
C PHE A 16 26.99 11.81 12.89
N TRP A 17 27.12 11.40 14.16
CA TRP A 17 26.69 12.22 15.30
C TRP A 17 27.82 13.05 15.92
N GLY A 18 29.09 12.70 15.67
CA GLY A 18 30.25 13.43 16.18
C GLY A 18 30.99 14.17 15.08
N ALA A 19 31.60 13.42 14.15
CA ALA A 19 32.56 13.98 13.20
C ALA A 19 31.93 14.95 12.18
N ILE A 20 30.75 14.61 11.62
CA ILE A 20 30.07 15.47 10.64
C ILE A 20 29.63 16.82 11.28
N PRO A 21 28.95 16.85 12.45
CA PRO A 21 28.59 18.11 13.10
C PRO A 21 29.81 18.96 13.49
N LEU A 22 30.88 18.35 14.01
CA LEU A 22 32.12 19.05 14.35
C LEU A 22 32.80 19.64 13.12
N ALA A 23 32.83 18.91 12.00
CA ALA A 23 33.36 19.42 10.74
C ALA A 23 32.50 20.59 10.22
N VAL A 24 31.17 20.48 10.27
CA VAL A 24 30.26 21.58 9.87
C VAL A 24 30.50 22.84 10.71
N ILE A 25 30.65 22.70 12.04
CA ILE A 25 30.93 23.84 12.93
C ILE A 25 32.31 24.45 12.64
N TYR A 26 33.34 23.61 12.48
CA TYR A 26 34.70 24.05 12.15
C TYR A 26 34.77 24.82 10.82
N TYR A 27 34.11 24.32 9.77
CA TYR A 27 34.08 24.98 8.46
C TYR A 27 33.18 26.23 8.45
N ARG A 28 32.12 26.28 9.25
CA ARG A 28 31.28 27.49 9.42
C ARG A 28 32.06 28.65 10.04
N TYR A 29 33.02 28.37 10.92
CA TYR A 29 33.85 29.40 11.56
C TYR A 29 34.99 29.91 10.67
N LYS A 30 35.52 29.08 9.75
CA LYS A 30 36.67 29.42 8.89
C LYS A 30 36.31 30.01 7.52
N LYS A 31 35.02 30.18 7.19
CA LYS A 31 34.48 30.82 5.96
C LYS A 31 34.96 30.30 4.59
N THR A 32 35.78 29.25 4.51
CA THR A 32 36.17 28.59 3.25
C THR A 32 35.53 27.21 3.17
N ILE A 33 34.40 27.11 2.47
CA ILE A 33 33.82 25.82 2.08
C ILE A 33 34.68 25.29 0.92
N THR A 34 35.56 24.33 1.20
CA THR A 34 36.33 23.65 0.16
C THR A 34 35.43 22.64 -0.57
N THR A 35 35.70 22.43 -1.86
CA THR A 35 34.92 21.54 -2.75
C THR A 35 34.74 20.13 -2.16
N GLY A 36 35.70 19.64 -1.38
CA GLY A 36 35.63 18.35 -0.69
C GLY A 36 34.55 18.24 0.38
N PHE A 37 34.19 19.33 1.07
CA PHE A 37 33.11 19.35 2.05
C PHE A 37 31.74 19.26 1.38
N ALA A 38 31.55 19.97 0.25
CA ALA A 38 30.33 19.87 -0.54
C ALA A 38 30.13 18.46 -1.10
N VAL A 39 31.21 17.84 -1.60
CA VAL A 39 31.19 16.44 -2.06
C VAL A 39 30.85 15.48 -0.91
N GLY A 40 31.41 15.70 0.29
CA GLY A 40 31.09 14.91 1.48
C GLY A 40 29.62 15.00 1.89
N ILE A 41 29.03 16.20 1.85
CA ILE A 41 27.59 16.38 2.10
C ILE A 41 26.78 15.63 1.04
N ILE A 42 27.06 15.83 -0.25
CA ILE A 42 26.33 15.17 -1.35
C ILE A 42 26.37 13.65 -1.20
N ILE A 43 27.54 13.07 -0.91
CA ILE A 43 27.68 11.63 -0.69
C ILE A 43 26.91 11.19 0.56
N SER A 44 26.95 11.93 1.66
CA SER A 44 26.21 11.59 2.87
C SER A 44 24.70 11.70 2.68
N THR A 45 24.21 12.69 1.94
CA THR A 45 22.79 12.86 1.59
C THR A 45 22.34 11.77 0.62
N PHE A 46 23.19 11.40 -0.33
CA PHE A 46 22.93 10.29 -1.25
C PHE A 46 22.89 8.95 -0.50
N LEU A 47 23.83 8.69 0.42
CA LEU A 47 23.83 7.48 1.27
C LEU A 47 22.66 7.45 2.25
N LEU A 48 22.26 8.58 2.83
CA LEU A 48 21.05 8.68 3.66
C LEU A 48 19.78 8.48 2.83
N GLY A 49 19.75 8.99 1.61
CA GLY A 49 18.68 8.73 0.64
C GLY A 49 18.62 7.26 0.21
N LEU A 50 19.76 6.61 0.01
CA LEU A 50 19.82 5.18 -0.26
C LEU A 50 19.41 4.36 0.97
N MET A 51 19.74 4.78 2.20
CA MET A 51 19.31 4.10 3.42
C MET A 51 17.82 4.31 3.74
N SER A 52 17.21 5.44 3.36
CA SER A 52 15.76 5.64 3.51
C SER A 52 14.95 4.84 2.49
N VAL A 53 15.47 4.70 1.27
CA VAL A 53 14.86 3.85 0.21
C VAL A 53 15.13 2.36 0.47
N ALA A 54 16.26 2.01 1.11
CA ALA A 54 16.54 0.69 1.65
C ALA A 54 15.94 0.51 3.06
N THR A 55 14.75 1.05 3.31
CA THR A 55 13.88 0.51 4.35
C THR A 55 13.68 -0.95 3.99
N VAL A 56 14.38 -1.84 4.71
CA VAL A 56 14.22 -3.28 4.64
C VAL A 56 12.73 -3.54 4.61
N LYS A 57 12.21 -3.91 3.43
CA LYS A 57 10.79 -4.12 3.22
C LYS A 57 10.42 -5.26 4.17
N GLN A 58 9.93 -4.93 5.36
CA GLN A 58 9.62 -5.92 6.37
C GLN A 58 8.60 -6.87 5.75
N ASP A 59 8.85 -8.16 5.88
CA ASP A 59 7.96 -9.19 5.35
C ASP A 59 6.53 -8.91 5.85
N PRO A 60 5.56 -8.65 4.95
CA PRO A 60 4.21 -8.31 5.34
C PRO A 60 3.56 -9.39 6.20
N ILE A 61 3.95 -10.66 6.02
CA ILE A 61 3.48 -11.77 6.85
C ILE A 61 3.98 -11.61 8.27
N LYS A 62 5.28 -11.39 8.46
CA LYS A 62 5.87 -11.19 9.78
C LYS A 62 5.25 -9.99 10.51
N VAL A 63 5.08 -8.88 9.81
CA VAL A 63 4.42 -7.69 10.37
C VAL A 63 3.01 -8.02 10.83
N PHE A 64 2.22 -8.72 10.01
CA PHE A 64 0.88 -9.14 10.38
C PHE A 64 0.89 -10.07 11.61
N MET A 65 1.77 -11.08 11.64
CA MET A 65 1.88 -12.02 12.75
C MET A 65 2.22 -11.33 14.07
N ASP A 66 3.09 -10.31 14.03
CA ASP A 66 3.40 -9.51 15.22
C ASP A 66 2.18 -8.68 15.69
N ARG A 67 1.37 -8.14 14.76
CA ARG A 67 0.19 -7.32 15.10
C ARG A 67 -1.00 -8.17 15.58
N ILE A 68 -1.28 -9.30 14.94
CA ILE A 68 -2.40 -10.15 15.33
C ILE A 68 -2.18 -10.70 16.74
N ASN A 69 -0.94 -11.07 17.07
CA ASN A 69 -0.58 -11.58 18.40
C ASN A 69 -0.47 -10.48 19.47
N SER A 70 -0.31 -9.21 19.08
CA SER A 70 -0.41 -8.07 20.01
C SER A 70 -1.85 -7.67 20.34
N ARG A 71 -2.85 -8.29 19.69
CA ARG A 71 -4.29 -8.04 19.84
C ARG A 71 -4.72 -6.59 19.54
N ASN A 72 -3.90 -5.85 18.79
CA ASN A 72 -4.28 -4.52 18.32
C ASN A 72 -5.14 -4.65 17.05
N TYR A 73 -6.45 -4.46 17.19
CA TYR A 73 -7.42 -4.64 16.11
C TYR A 73 -7.11 -3.78 14.88
N GLU A 74 -6.93 -2.47 15.04
CA GLU A 74 -6.72 -1.55 13.91
C GLU A 74 -5.42 -1.83 13.15
N GLU A 75 -4.34 -2.10 13.89
CA GLU A 75 -3.05 -2.44 13.26
C GLU A 75 -3.09 -3.80 12.57
N SER A 76 -3.75 -4.79 13.18
CA SER A 76 -3.94 -6.12 12.58
C SER A 76 -4.79 -6.02 11.32
N LYS A 77 -5.87 -5.24 11.36
CA LYS A 77 -6.75 -4.97 10.21
C LYS A 77 -5.97 -4.36 9.06
N LYS A 78 -5.18 -3.32 9.35
CA LYS A 78 -4.34 -2.66 8.35
C LYS A 78 -3.29 -3.61 7.75
N ALA A 79 -2.59 -4.37 8.58
CA ALA A 79 -1.58 -5.33 8.12
C ALA A 79 -2.19 -6.44 7.27
N TYR A 80 -3.36 -6.97 7.67
CA TYR A 80 -4.06 -8.01 6.92
C TYR A 80 -4.55 -7.52 5.56
N LYS A 81 -5.12 -6.30 5.48
CA LYS A 81 -5.50 -5.67 4.21
C LYS A 81 -4.32 -5.52 3.25
N ILE A 82 -3.12 -5.23 3.76
CA ILE A 82 -1.91 -5.17 2.94
C ILE A 82 -1.58 -6.55 2.36
N ILE A 83 -1.66 -7.62 3.15
CA ILE A 83 -1.45 -9.00 2.66
C ILE A 83 -2.45 -9.34 1.55
N ILE A 84 -3.74 -9.05 1.77
CA ILE A 84 -4.79 -9.31 0.78
C ILE A 84 -4.51 -8.60 -0.56
N GLN A 85 -4.01 -7.36 -0.51
CA GLN A 85 -3.65 -6.59 -1.70
C GLN A 85 -2.44 -7.15 -2.45
N TYR A 86 -1.56 -7.91 -1.79
CA TYR A 86 -0.46 -8.60 -2.46
C TYR A 86 -0.93 -9.81 -3.27
N GLY A 87 -2.03 -10.46 -2.86
CA GLY A 87 -2.63 -11.57 -3.60
C GLY A 87 -2.97 -12.80 -2.75
N PRO A 88 -3.74 -13.75 -3.29
CA PRO A 88 -4.13 -14.97 -2.59
C PRO A 88 -2.93 -15.83 -2.15
N GLU A 89 -1.83 -15.83 -2.91
CA GLU A 89 -0.61 -16.58 -2.60
C GLU A 89 0.10 -16.07 -1.34
N TYR A 90 -0.20 -14.85 -0.88
CA TYR A 90 0.30 -14.33 0.39
C TYR A 90 -0.61 -14.72 1.56
N LEU A 91 -1.90 -14.89 1.32
CA LEU A 91 -2.82 -15.40 2.35
C LEU A 91 -2.49 -16.84 2.72
N GLU A 92 -2.11 -17.67 1.74
CA GLU A 92 -1.68 -19.06 1.96
C GLU A 92 -0.41 -19.21 2.81
N LYS A 93 0.38 -18.13 2.94
CA LYS A 93 1.61 -18.12 3.77
C LYS A 93 1.33 -17.83 5.24
N ILE A 94 0.09 -17.48 5.60
CA ILE A 94 -0.28 -17.24 7.00
C ILE A 94 -0.41 -18.59 7.70
N ASP A 95 0.50 -18.84 8.63
CA ASP A 95 0.42 -20.01 9.50
C ASP A 95 -0.53 -19.71 10.68
N GLU A 96 -1.80 -20.12 10.53
CA GLU A 96 -2.81 -19.93 11.57
C GLU A 96 -2.44 -20.62 12.90
N SER A 97 -1.58 -21.64 12.89
CA SER A 97 -1.14 -22.31 14.12
C SER A 97 -0.28 -21.43 15.04
N GLN A 98 0.28 -20.34 14.50
CA GLN A 98 1.08 -19.36 15.23
C GLN A 98 0.25 -18.18 15.77
N ILE A 99 -1.06 -18.17 15.53
CA ILE A 99 -1.96 -17.12 16.01
C ILE A 99 -2.48 -17.49 17.40
N LEU A 100 -2.21 -16.63 18.39
CA LEU A 100 -2.56 -16.87 19.79
C LEU A 100 -4.07 -16.76 20.07
N ASP A 101 -4.81 -16.02 19.25
CA ASP A 101 -6.25 -15.79 19.40
C ASP A 101 -6.96 -15.95 18.05
N LEU A 102 -7.37 -17.18 17.75
CA LEU A 102 -8.07 -17.52 16.52
C LEU A 102 -9.46 -16.88 16.43
N VAL A 103 -10.14 -16.66 17.56
CA VAL A 103 -11.46 -16.02 17.58
C VAL A 103 -11.34 -14.57 17.14
N PHE A 104 -10.32 -13.87 17.64
CA PHE A 104 -9.99 -12.51 17.19
C PHE A 104 -9.65 -12.47 15.70
N PHE A 105 -8.86 -13.43 15.21
CA PHE A 105 -8.49 -13.50 13.80
C PHE A 105 -9.69 -13.78 12.88
N GLU A 106 -10.58 -14.71 13.23
CA GLU A 106 -11.79 -14.99 12.47
C GLU A 106 -12.75 -13.79 12.45
N LYS A 107 -12.86 -13.07 13.58
CA LYS A 107 -13.59 -11.81 13.62
C LYS A 107 -12.98 -10.78 12.65
N LEU A 108 -11.66 -10.64 12.65
CA LEU A 108 -10.95 -9.72 11.75
C LEU A 108 -11.20 -10.05 10.27
N LYS A 109 -11.13 -11.34 9.91
CA LYS A 109 -11.43 -11.84 8.55
C LYS A 109 -12.84 -11.46 8.14
N LYS A 110 -13.83 -11.76 8.99
CA LYS A 110 -15.23 -11.44 8.73
C LYS A 110 -15.47 -9.94 8.57
N ASP A 111 -14.92 -9.13 9.46
CA ASP A 111 -15.11 -7.68 9.41
C ASP A 111 -14.53 -7.07 8.12
N ILE A 112 -13.39 -7.57 7.63
CA ILE A 112 -12.80 -7.11 6.36
C ILE A 112 -13.60 -7.62 5.16
N GLN A 113 -14.08 -8.86 5.19
CA GLN A 113 -14.94 -9.41 4.16
C GLN A 113 -16.21 -8.59 3.98
N ASP A 114 -16.89 -8.28 5.10
CA ASP A 114 -18.13 -7.51 5.10
C ASP A 114 -17.86 -6.05 4.68
N GLU A 115 -16.75 -5.44 5.12
CA GLU A 115 -16.36 -4.10 4.67
C GLU A 115 -16.16 -4.02 3.16
N TYR A 116 -15.45 -4.98 2.56
CA TYR A 116 -15.25 -5.01 1.10
C TYR A 116 -16.55 -5.25 0.33
N PHE A 117 -17.42 -6.11 0.85
CA PHE A 117 -18.74 -6.32 0.28
C PHE A 117 -19.56 -5.03 0.31
N ASP A 118 -19.64 -4.36 1.46
CA ASP A 118 -20.43 -3.14 1.65
C ASP A 118 -19.92 -1.98 0.78
N ILE A 119 -18.60 -1.82 0.63
CA ILE A 119 -18.04 -0.82 -0.29
C ILE A 119 -18.42 -1.16 -1.74
N SER A 120 -18.24 -2.43 -2.14
CA SER A 120 -18.53 -2.85 -3.51
C SER A 120 -20.01 -2.69 -3.86
N SER A 121 -20.89 -3.05 -2.94
CA SER A 121 -22.34 -2.90 -3.07
C SER A 121 -22.72 -1.43 -3.24
N ARG A 122 -22.18 -0.54 -2.39
CA ARG A 122 -22.39 0.91 -2.53
C ARG A 122 -21.94 1.45 -3.89
N TYR A 123 -20.81 0.97 -4.41
CA TYR A 123 -20.28 1.45 -5.68
C TYR A 123 -21.18 1.07 -6.87
N VAL A 124 -21.78 -0.13 -6.82
CA VAL A 124 -22.77 -0.57 -7.81
C VAL A 124 -23.96 0.37 -7.88
N ASP A 125 -24.45 0.81 -6.72
CA ASP A 125 -25.65 1.62 -6.64
C ASP A 125 -25.35 3.11 -6.88
N GLN A 126 -24.14 3.58 -6.51
CA GLN A 126 -23.72 4.97 -6.63
C GLN A 126 -23.24 5.35 -8.04
N PHE A 127 -22.54 4.45 -8.74
CA PHE A 127 -21.91 4.77 -10.02
C PHE A 127 -22.63 4.12 -11.20
N THR A 128 -22.87 4.92 -12.22
CA THR A 128 -23.40 4.50 -13.52
C THR A 128 -22.78 5.39 -14.58
N VAL A 129 -22.28 4.79 -15.65
CA VAL A 129 -21.75 5.52 -16.80
C VAL A 129 -22.92 5.87 -17.71
N ALA A 130 -23.09 7.15 -18.03
CA ALA A 130 -24.18 7.61 -18.91
C ALA A 130 -23.62 7.92 -20.30
N GLY A 131 -24.01 7.13 -21.30
CA GLY A 131 -23.53 7.25 -22.69
C GLY A 131 -23.97 8.52 -23.43
N ASP A 132 -24.94 9.27 -22.91
CA ASP A 132 -25.45 10.53 -23.49
C ASP A 132 -24.87 11.79 -22.83
N SER A 133 -23.86 11.65 -21.95
CA SER A 133 -23.23 12.80 -21.29
C SER A 133 -22.44 13.68 -22.26
N ASP A 134 -22.29 14.96 -21.92
CA ASP A 134 -21.48 15.93 -22.66
C ASP A 134 -19.98 15.57 -22.61
N CYS A 135 -19.22 15.97 -23.64
CA CYS A 135 -17.76 15.74 -23.68
C CYS A 135 -16.99 16.34 -22.50
N LYS A 136 -17.56 17.34 -21.82
CA LYS A 136 -16.99 17.92 -20.60
C LYS A 136 -17.00 16.94 -19.42
N ASP A 137 -17.90 15.97 -19.45
CA ASP A 137 -18.08 14.99 -18.38
C ASP A 137 -17.28 13.69 -18.60
N LEU A 138 -16.53 13.58 -19.71
CA LEU A 138 -15.77 12.38 -20.08
C LEU A 138 -14.89 11.87 -18.92
N ILE A 139 -14.13 12.77 -18.27
CA ILE A 139 -13.25 12.43 -17.14
C ILE A 139 -14.06 11.90 -15.95
N THR A 140 -15.24 12.46 -15.69
CA THR A 140 -16.13 12.02 -14.61
C THR A 140 -16.66 10.62 -14.92
N GLN A 141 -17.07 10.36 -16.15
CA GLN A 141 -17.57 9.06 -16.59
C GLN A 141 -16.47 7.99 -16.56
N GLN A 142 -15.24 8.32 -16.97
CA GLN A 142 -14.06 7.45 -16.82
C GLN A 142 -13.81 7.10 -15.35
N LYS A 143 -13.96 8.07 -14.44
CA LYS A 143 -13.82 7.83 -12.99
C LYS A 143 -14.92 6.91 -12.46
N TYR A 144 -16.15 7.04 -12.94
CA TYR A 144 -17.24 6.14 -12.56
C TYR A 144 -16.97 4.70 -13.02
N LEU A 145 -16.50 4.52 -14.25
CA LEU A 145 -16.08 3.20 -14.75
C LEU A 145 -14.92 2.63 -13.94
N HIS A 146 -13.92 3.45 -13.61
CA HIS A 146 -12.80 3.05 -12.77
C HIS A 146 -13.26 2.59 -11.38
N ASN A 147 -14.19 3.31 -10.75
CA ASN A 147 -14.74 2.94 -9.45
C ASN A 147 -15.48 1.59 -9.54
N LEU A 148 -16.29 1.35 -10.58
CA LEU A 148 -16.94 0.05 -10.78
C LEU A 148 -15.91 -1.09 -10.92
N LYS A 149 -14.83 -0.89 -11.68
CA LYS A 149 -13.72 -1.86 -11.79
C LYS A 149 -13.02 -2.08 -10.43
N HIS A 150 -12.85 -1.02 -9.65
CA HIS A 150 -12.31 -1.12 -8.30
C HIS A 150 -13.22 -1.95 -7.37
N ALA A 151 -14.54 -1.82 -7.48
CA ALA A 151 -15.48 -2.63 -6.72
C ALA A 151 -15.35 -4.13 -7.01
N VAL A 152 -15.11 -4.53 -8.27
CA VAL A 152 -14.79 -5.93 -8.61
C VAL A 152 -13.51 -6.39 -7.92
N THR A 153 -12.49 -5.53 -7.86
CA THR A 153 -11.23 -5.85 -7.16
C THR A 153 -11.48 -6.11 -5.68
N LEU A 154 -12.29 -5.28 -5.02
CA LEU A 154 -12.67 -5.45 -3.61
C LEU A 154 -13.48 -6.73 -3.37
N LEU A 155 -14.39 -7.10 -4.30
CA LEU A 155 -15.08 -8.39 -4.23
C LEU A 155 -14.13 -9.57 -4.37
N ASN A 156 -13.16 -9.49 -5.29
CA ASN A 156 -12.15 -10.54 -5.44
C ASN A 156 -11.33 -10.71 -4.16
N TYR A 157 -10.97 -9.61 -3.50
CA TYR A 157 -10.34 -9.67 -2.18
C TYR A 157 -11.24 -10.33 -1.13
N SER A 158 -12.53 -9.98 -1.06
CA SER A 158 -13.49 -10.64 -0.16
C SER A 158 -13.58 -12.15 -0.42
N ARG A 159 -13.56 -12.54 -1.70
CA ARG A 159 -13.56 -13.93 -2.15
C ARG A 159 -12.28 -14.67 -1.76
N SER A 160 -11.11 -14.06 -1.91
CA SER A 160 -9.83 -14.64 -1.49
C SER A 160 -9.75 -14.91 0.01
N ILE A 161 -10.49 -14.15 0.83
CA ILE A 161 -10.57 -14.39 2.28
C ILE A 161 -11.58 -15.51 2.60
N GLY A 162 -12.54 -15.79 1.71
CA GLY A 162 -13.44 -16.95 1.83
C GLY A 162 -14.92 -16.72 1.52
N LYS A 163 -15.35 -15.54 1.07
CA LYS A 163 -16.79 -15.27 0.78
C LYS A 163 -17.01 -14.98 -0.70
N ALA A 164 -17.70 -15.89 -1.40
CA ALA A 164 -18.12 -15.68 -2.77
C ALA A 164 -19.38 -14.80 -2.82
N HIS A 165 -19.43 -13.83 -3.74
CA HIS A 165 -20.53 -12.89 -3.90
C HIS A 165 -21.01 -12.85 -5.35
N GLU A 166 -21.40 -14.02 -5.87
CA GLU A 166 -21.65 -14.22 -7.31
C GLU A 166 -22.71 -13.27 -7.89
N ASP A 167 -23.77 -12.99 -7.14
CA ASP A 167 -24.86 -12.12 -7.61
C ASP A 167 -24.39 -10.66 -7.79
N LEU A 168 -23.60 -10.16 -6.83
CA LEU A 168 -23.06 -8.81 -6.90
C LEU A 168 -21.95 -8.71 -7.95
N GLU A 169 -21.14 -9.76 -8.11
CA GLU A 169 -20.12 -9.86 -9.15
C GLU A 169 -20.76 -9.80 -10.55
N LYS A 170 -21.84 -10.57 -10.80
CA LYS A 170 -22.59 -10.51 -12.06
C LYS A 170 -23.18 -9.12 -12.32
N LYS A 171 -23.78 -8.50 -11.31
CA LYS A 171 -24.35 -7.14 -11.42
C LYS A 171 -23.26 -6.11 -11.75
N LEU A 172 -22.08 -6.20 -11.12
CA LEU A 172 -20.93 -5.35 -11.42
C LEU A 172 -20.41 -5.56 -12.84
N GLN A 173 -20.20 -6.81 -13.25
CA GLN A 173 -19.69 -7.14 -14.57
C GLN A 173 -20.61 -6.62 -15.68
N SER A 174 -21.93 -6.79 -15.53
CA SER A 174 -22.91 -6.22 -16.47
C SER A 174 -22.78 -4.69 -16.55
N LYS A 175 -22.75 -4.00 -15.41
CA LYS A 175 -22.60 -2.53 -15.39
C LYS A 175 -21.28 -2.05 -15.99
N ILE A 176 -20.20 -2.79 -15.78
CA ILE A 176 -18.89 -2.46 -16.36
C ILE A 176 -18.94 -2.62 -17.88
N GLN A 177 -19.53 -3.70 -18.40
CA GLN A 177 -19.70 -3.91 -19.84
C GLN A 177 -20.53 -2.80 -20.49
N ASP A 178 -21.66 -2.45 -19.88
CA ASP A 178 -22.51 -1.35 -20.34
C ASP A 178 -21.76 -0.01 -20.30
N GLY A 179 -20.96 0.21 -19.24
CA GLY A 179 -20.14 1.41 -19.08
C GLY A 179 -18.97 1.48 -20.05
N GLU A 180 -18.30 0.38 -20.36
CA GLU A 180 -17.23 0.31 -21.36
C GLU A 180 -17.77 0.63 -22.76
N LYS A 181 -18.93 0.09 -23.11
CA LYS A 181 -19.61 0.43 -24.36
C LYS A 181 -19.97 1.91 -24.44
N SER A 182 -20.58 2.44 -23.38
CA SER A 182 -20.97 3.86 -23.29
C SER A 182 -19.76 4.79 -23.36
N MET A 183 -18.63 4.39 -22.74
CA MET A 183 -17.38 5.15 -22.80
C MET A 183 -16.79 5.17 -24.21
N ALA A 184 -16.77 4.03 -24.90
CA ALA A 184 -16.24 3.96 -26.27
C ALA A 184 -17.03 4.86 -27.22
N GLU A 185 -18.37 4.85 -27.13
CA GLU A 185 -19.24 5.74 -27.92
C GLU A 185 -19.00 7.23 -27.59
N MET A 186 -18.74 7.55 -26.32
CA MET A 186 -18.47 8.92 -25.90
C MET A 186 -17.10 9.41 -26.37
N GLU A 187 -16.07 8.56 -26.28
CA GLU A 187 -14.72 8.86 -26.76
C GLU A 187 -14.75 9.12 -28.28
N GLU A 188 -15.45 8.31 -29.07
CA GLU A 188 -15.59 8.51 -30.52
C GLU A 188 -16.29 9.84 -30.88
N ARG A 189 -17.26 10.30 -30.08
CA ARG A 189 -17.95 11.58 -30.31
C ARG A 189 -17.15 12.80 -29.89
N CYS A 190 -16.19 12.63 -28.97
CA CYS A 190 -15.47 13.72 -28.33
C CYS A 190 -14.03 13.89 -28.84
N ASP A 191 -13.55 12.94 -29.64
CA ASP A 191 -12.37 13.07 -30.52
C ASP A 191 -12.61 14.06 -31.67
#